data_AF-A0A7Z0CIU9-F1
#
_entry.id   AF-A0A7Z0CIU9-F1
#
_cell.length_a   1.000
_cell.length_b   1.000
_cell.length_c   1.000
_cell.angle_alpha   90.00
_cell.angle_beta   90.00
_cell.angle_gamma   90.00
#
_symmetry.space_group_name_H-M   'P 1'
#
loop_
_entity.id
_entity.type
_entity.pdbx_description
1 polymer ?
#
loop_
_entity_poly.entity_id
_entity_poly.type
_entity_poly.pdbx_seq_one_letter_code
_entity_poly.pdbx_strand_id
1 'polypeptide(L)'
;MRKRFIAGIALGGAALFAVPAGVAYAVSAGGNAPGSALPAEETASLTYMVEEEKLAHDLYVELGDAWDLRVFVNISGAETQHADAIRSLLTAYGVDDPTAGMGTGEFADPALQGLYDSLLTKGLTSSTDALEVGALVEETDIADLRDRESTNAAIDQAFGQLEAGSDNHLRAFTTNLDRQGISYDAQVLTSADVARIIGQ
;
A
#
# COMPACT_ATOMS: atom_id res chain seq x y z
N MET A 1 -50.57 35.79 9.66
CA MET A 1 -51.90 35.18 9.40
C MET A 1 -51.71 33.67 9.52
N ARG A 2 -52.02 33.06 10.67
CA ARG A 2 -53.25 32.29 10.98
C ARG A 2 -53.25 30.93 10.23
N LYS A 3 -53.28 29.75 10.85
CA LYS A 3 -53.82 29.31 12.15
C LYS A 3 -53.18 27.98 12.60
N ARG A 4 -53.05 27.83 13.93
CA ARG A 4 -52.92 26.55 14.64
C ARG A 4 -54.29 25.84 14.66
N PHE A 5 -54.31 24.52 14.61
CA PHE A 5 -55.37 23.70 15.22
C PHE A 5 -54.73 22.65 16.12
N ILE A 6 -55.29 22.54 17.32
CA ILE A 6 -54.94 21.62 18.41
C ILE A 6 -56.12 20.64 18.56
N ALA A 7 -55.79 19.43 19.03
CA ALA A 7 -56.56 18.54 19.90
C ALA A 7 -57.27 17.34 19.26
N GLY A 8 -57.01 16.17 19.88
CA GLY A 8 -57.83 14.97 19.74
C GLY A 8 -57.14 13.71 20.27
N ILE A 9 -56.93 13.62 21.59
CA ILE A 9 -56.63 12.36 22.29
C ILE A 9 -57.88 11.47 22.25
N ALA A 10 -57.74 10.21 21.87
CA ALA A 10 -58.63 9.14 22.27
C ALA A 10 -57.81 7.86 22.55
N LEU A 11 -57.90 7.37 23.78
CA LEU A 11 -57.38 6.09 24.24
C LEU A 11 -58.15 4.92 23.61
N GLY A 12 -57.47 3.80 23.40
CA GLY A 12 -58.10 2.48 23.42
C GLY A 12 -57.45 1.45 22.50
N GLY A 13 -56.91 0.38 23.08
CA GLY A 13 -56.68 -0.88 22.37
C GLY A 13 -55.23 -1.36 22.40
N ALA A 14 -54.90 -2.15 23.42
CA ALA A 14 -53.73 -3.01 23.38
C ALA A 14 -53.84 -3.99 22.21
N ALA A 15 -52.91 -3.91 21.27
CA ALA A 15 -52.60 -4.98 20.34
C ALA A 15 -51.10 -5.28 20.49
N LEU A 16 -50.82 -6.34 21.24
CA LEU A 16 -49.52 -6.99 21.30
C LEU A 16 -49.17 -7.47 19.89
N PHE A 17 -48.38 -6.70 19.15
CA PHE A 17 -47.62 -7.26 18.04
C PHE A 17 -46.32 -7.81 18.61
N ALA A 18 -46.27 -9.13 18.73
CA ALA A 18 -45.05 -9.88 18.93
C ALA A 18 -44.09 -9.53 17.79
N VAL A 19 -43.01 -8.81 18.10
CA VAL A 19 -41.87 -8.69 17.20
C VAL A 19 -41.19 -10.06 17.22
N PRO A 20 -41.11 -10.79 16.10
CA PRO A 20 -40.32 -12.01 16.08
C PRO A 20 -38.86 -11.62 16.37
N ALA A 21 -38.34 -12.20 17.45
CA ALA A 21 -36.91 -12.22 17.71
C ALA A 21 -36.21 -12.91 16.53
N GLY A 22 -35.21 -12.25 15.96
CA GLY A 22 -34.32 -12.86 14.98
C GLY A 22 -34.41 -12.27 13.58
N VAL A 23 -34.13 -10.97 13.43
CA VAL A 23 -33.33 -10.56 12.27
C VAL A 23 -31.93 -10.34 12.82
N ALA A 24 -31.14 -11.41 12.83
CA ALA A 24 -29.71 -11.25 12.88
C ALA A 24 -29.33 -10.50 11.60
N TYR A 25 -28.92 -9.24 11.72
CA TYR A 25 -28.02 -8.69 10.73
C TYR A 25 -26.77 -9.56 10.82
N ALA A 26 -26.67 -10.54 9.93
CA ALA A 26 -25.40 -11.18 9.66
C ALA A 26 -24.52 -10.06 9.09
N VAL A 27 -23.71 -9.44 9.94
CA VAL A 27 -22.44 -8.90 9.48
C VAL A 27 -21.70 -10.12 8.96
N SER A 28 -21.76 -10.33 7.66
CA SER A 28 -20.85 -11.24 6.99
C SER A 28 -19.46 -10.68 7.25
N ALA A 29 -18.74 -11.26 8.21
CA ALA A 29 -17.28 -11.22 8.22
C ALA A 29 -16.82 -12.04 7.00
N GLY A 30 -17.03 -11.46 5.82
CA GLY A 30 -16.83 -12.11 4.53
C GLY A 30 -15.40 -11.92 4.08
N GLY A 31 -14.45 -12.50 4.81
CA GLY A 31 -13.12 -12.72 4.24
C GLY A 31 -13.26 -13.77 3.15
N ASN A 32 -13.01 -13.40 1.90
CA ASN A 32 -12.99 -14.34 0.79
C ASN A 32 -12.01 -15.47 1.11
N ALA A 33 -12.48 -16.72 1.09
CA ALA A 33 -11.61 -17.87 1.29
C ALA A 33 -10.65 -18.02 0.10
N PRO A 34 -9.43 -18.54 0.29
CA PRO A 34 -8.54 -18.89 -0.83
C PRO A 34 -9.29 -19.70 -1.89
N GLY A 35 -9.15 -19.32 -3.17
CA GLY A 35 -9.87 -19.94 -4.28
C GLY A 35 -11.29 -19.40 -4.57
N SER A 36 -11.79 -18.42 -3.81
CA SER A 36 -12.95 -17.61 -4.20
C SER A 36 -12.50 -16.35 -4.93
N ALA A 37 -13.29 -15.90 -5.91
CA ALA A 37 -12.96 -14.72 -6.70
C ALA A 37 -12.90 -13.47 -5.82
N LEU A 38 -11.80 -12.71 -5.94
CA LEU A 38 -11.65 -11.44 -5.25
C LEU A 38 -12.57 -10.36 -5.84
N PRO A 39 -13.00 -9.37 -5.04
CA PRO A 39 -13.53 -8.12 -5.53
C PRO A 39 -12.56 -7.44 -6.51
N ALA A 40 -13.11 -6.65 -7.43
CA ALA A 40 -12.30 -5.95 -8.43
C ALA A 40 -11.26 -5.01 -7.80
N GLU A 41 -11.62 -4.35 -6.69
CA GLU A 41 -10.71 -3.46 -5.95
C GLU A 41 -9.54 -4.24 -5.32
N GLU A 42 -9.79 -5.33 -4.60
CA GLU A 42 -8.72 -6.17 -4.01
C GLU A 42 -7.83 -6.78 -5.12
N THR A 43 -8.40 -7.14 -6.27
CA THR A 43 -7.64 -7.60 -7.44
C THR A 43 -6.73 -6.50 -7.95
N ALA A 44 -7.25 -5.29 -8.17
CA ALA A 44 -6.49 -4.14 -8.66
C ALA A 44 -5.37 -3.75 -7.69
N SER A 45 -5.64 -3.78 -6.39
CA SER A 45 -4.63 -3.51 -5.36
C SER A 45 -3.48 -4.52 -5.42
N LEU A 46 -3.78 -5.82 -5.48
CA LEU A 46 -2.72 -6.84 -5.56
C LEU A 46 -1.89 -6.73 -6.85
N THR A 47 -2.54 -6.48 -8.00
CA THR A 47 -1.81 -6.32 -9.27
C THR A 47 -0.95 -5.07 -9.27
N TYR A 48 -1.42 -3.97 -8.68
CA TYR A 48 -0.61 -2.75 -8.54
C TYR A 48 0.57 -2.96 -7.61
N MET A 49 0.34 -3.52 -6.40
CA MET A 49 1.41 -3.67 -5.42
C MET A 49 2.52 -4.61 -5.90
N VAL A 50 2.23 -5.67 -6.65
CA VAL A 50 3.32 -6.52 -7.19
C VAL A 50 4.19 -5.79 -8.20
N GLU A 51 3.61 -4.87 -8.98
CA GLU A 51 4.37 -4.05 -9.93
C GLU A 51 5.17 -2.95 -9.21
N GLU A 52 4.61 -2.35 -8.16
CA GLU A 52 5.29 -1.34 -7.34
C GLU A 52 6.49 -1.93 -6.58
N GLU A 53 6.34 -3.11 -5.96
CA GLU A 53 7.44 -3.83 -5.30
C GLU A 53 8.53 -4.25 -6.31
N LYS A 54 8.12 -4.66 -7.52
CA LYS A 54 9.08 -4.90 -8.61
C LYS A 54 9.80 -3.60 -9.02
N LEU A 55 9.11 -2.46 -9.03
CA LEU A 55 9.69 -1.17 -9.36
C LEU A 55 10.78 -0.80 -8.36
N ALA A 56 10.48 -0.92 -7.07
CA ALA A 56 11.46 -0.70 -6.00
C ALA A 56 12.66 -1.64 -6.16
N HIS A 57 12.43 -2.95 -6.34
CA HIS A 57 13.48 -3.92 -6.60
C HIS A 57 14.39 -3.52 -7.78
N ASP A 58 13.80 -3.34 -8.96
CA ASP A 58 14.56 -3.10 -10.20
C ASP A 58 15.35 -1.79 -10.12
N LEU A 59 14.74 -0.75 -9.54
CA LEU A 59 15.39 0.54 -9.37
C LEU A 59 16.57 0.43 -8.39
N TYR A 60 16.42 -0.31 -7.30
CA TYR A 60 17.49 -0.47 -6.31
C TYR A 60 18.63 -1.33 -6.84
N VAL A 61 18.36 -2.32 -7.69
CA VAL A 61 19.43 -3.06 -8.37
C VAL A 61 20.27 -2.11 -9.24
N GLU A 62 19.63 -1.32 -10.10
CA GLU A 62 20.34 -0.38 -11.01
C GLU A 62 21.11 0.70 -10.24
N LEU A 63 20.50 1.30 -9.21
CA LEU A 63 21.17 2.32 -8.38
C LEU A 63 22.26 1.73 -7.49
N GLY A 64 22.10 0.48 -7.04
CA GLY A 64 23.12 -0.27 -6.31
C GLY A 64 24.37 -0.49 -7.16
N ASP A 65 24.19 -0.91 -8.42
CA ASP A 65 25.27 -1.13 -9.37
C ASP A 65 25.98 0.18 -9.76
N ALA A 66 25.23 1.29 -9.87
CA ALA A 66 25.78 2.59 -10.24
C ALA A 66 26.63 3.23 -9.12
N TRP A 67 26.24 3.05 -7.86
CA TRP A 67 26.81 3.82 -6.74
C TRP A 67 27.57 2.99 -5.69
N ASP A 68 27.52 1.66 -5.76
CA ASP A 68 28.16 0.73 -4.80
C ASP A 68 27.75 1.02 -3.33
N LEU A 69 26.49 1.41 -3.13
CA LEU A 69 25.93 1.65 -1.81
C LEU A 69 25.18 0.41 -1.31
N ARG A 70 25.71 -0.20 -0.25
CA ARG A 70 25.16 -1.44 0.34
C ARG A 70 23.68 -1.38 0.73
N VAL A 71 23.15 -0.18 1.00
CA VAL A 71 21.72 -0.02 1.34
C VAL A 71 20.82 -0.54 0.22
N PHE A 72 21.15 -0.27 -1.05
CA PHE A 72 20.39 -0.75 -2.20
C PHE A 72 20.44 -2.27 -2.35
N VAL A 73 21.61 -2.88 -2.14
CA VAL A 73 21.76 -4.35 -2.20
C VAL A 73 20.95 -5.05 -1.11
N ASN A 74 20.92 -4.48 0.09
CA ASN A 74 20.14 -5.07 1.17
C ASN A 74 18.63 -4.94 0.94
N ILE A 75 18.18 -3.75 0.48
CA ILE A 75 16.76 -3.43 0.34
C ILE A 75 16.16 -4.10 -0.90
N SER A 76 16.86 -4.14 -2.05
CA SER A 76 16.38 -4.92 -3.22
C SER A 76 16.11 -6.40 -2.88
N GLY A 77 16.90 -7.00 -1.98
CA GLY A 77 16.64 -8.34 -1.47
C GLY A 77 15.37 -8.44 -0.61
N ALA A 78 14.97 -7.37 0.07
CA ALA A 78 13.68 -7.28 0.78
C ALA A 78 12.52 -7.10 -0.20
N GLU A 79 12.65 -6.25 -1.22
CA GLU A 79 11.59 -6.03 -2.23
C GLU A 79 11.30 -7.28 -3.06
N THR A 80 12.30 -8.14 -3.26
CA THR A 80 12.05 -9.48 -3.82
C THR A 80 11.07 -10.28 -2.95
N GLN A 81 11.25 -10.24 -1.62
CA GLN A 81 10.40 -10.96 -0.68
C GLN A 81 8.99 -10.35 -0.60
N HIS A 82 8.88 -9.02 -0.69
CA HIS A 82 7.59 -8.34 -0.75
C HIS A 82 6.82 -8.71 -2.02
N ALA A 83 7.45 -8.60 -3.20
CA ALA A 83 6.83 -9.00 -4.46
C ALA A 83 6.39 -10.47 -4.43
N ASP A 84 7.20 -11.38 -3.87
CA ASP A 84 6.86 -12.80 -3.75
C ASP A 84 5.70 -13.06 -2.78
N ALA A 85 5.56 -12.25 -1.72
CA ALA A 85 4.41 -12.31 -0.83
C ALA A 85 3.12 -11.93 -1.58
N ILE A 86 3.15 -10.89 -2.41
CA ILE A 86 2.00 -10.49 -3.24
C ILE A 86 1.71 -11.53 -4.33
N ARG A 87 2.72 -12.07 -5.02
CA ARG A 87 2.56 -13.17 -6.00
C ARG A 87 1.92 -14.40 -5.40
N SER A 88 2.23 -14.70 -4.14
CA SER A 88 1.61 -15.81 -3.42
C SER A 88 0.11 -15.58 -3.23
N LEU A 89 -0.32 -14.34 -2.96
CA LEU A 89 -1.73 -13.96 -2.89
C LEU A 89 -2.41 -14.00 -4.26
N LEU A 90 -1.78 -13.44 -5.29
CA LEU A 90 -2.27 -13.50 -6.69
C LEU A 90 -2.57 -14.96 -7.09
N THR A 91 -1.60 -15.86 -6.83
CA THR A 91 -1.76 -17.29 -7.07
C THR A 91 -2.89 -17.91 -6.24
N ALA A 92 -2.97 -17.59 -4.94
CA ALA A 92 -3.98 -18.15 -4.04
C ALA A 92 -5.42 -17.77 -4.42
N TYR A 93 -5.60 -16.63 -5.08
CA TYR A 93 -6.90 -16.13 -5.53
C TYR A 93 -7.15 -16.28 -7.04
N GLY A 94 -6.21 -16.88 -7.77
CA GLY A 94 -6.34 -17.13 -9.21
C GLY A 94 -6.34 -15.84 -10.05
N VAL A 95 -5.58 -14.84 -9.61
CA VAL A 95 -5.33 -13.59 -10.34
C VAL A 95 -4.03 -13.73 -11.12
N ASP A 96 -4.03 -13.32 -12.39
CA ASP A 96 -2.84 -13.32 -13.23
C ASP A 96 -1.81 -12.30 -12.71
N ASP A 97 -0.54 -12.68 -12.67
CA ASP A 97 0.57 -11.78 -12.29
C ASP A 97 0.93 -10.87 -13.49
N PRO A 98 0.71 -9.54 -13.40
CA PRO A 98 1.03 -8.61 -14.48
C PRO A 98 2.54 -8.53 -14.75
N THR A 99 3.39 -8.90 -13.79
CA THR A 99 4.85 -8.89 -13.94
C THR A 99 5.40 -10.13 -14.64
N ALA A 100 4.56 -11.14 -14.89
CA ALA A 100 5.00 -12.40 -15.46
C ALA A 100 5.57 -12.23 -16.88
N GLY A 101 6.86 -12.56 -17.03
CA GLY A 101 7.56 -12.45 -18.32
C GLY A 101 8.05 -11.05 -18.67
N MET A 102 7.93 -10.08 -17.75
CA MET A 102 8.52 -8.75 -17.89
C MET A 102 10.01 -8.76 -17.51
N GLY A 103 10.81 -8.04 -18.27
CA GLY A 103 12.22 -7.80 -17.96
C GLY A 103 12.41 -6.79 -16.81
N THR A 104 13.68 -6.60 -16.43
CA THR A 104 14.07 -5.51 -15.51
C THR A 104 13.70 -4.16 -16.11
N GLY A 105 13.05 -3.32 -15.31
CA GLY A 105 12.62 -1.98 -15.73
C GLY A 105 11.39 -1.96 -16.66
N GLU A 106 10.72 -3.11 -16.87
CA GLU A 106 9.48 -3.20 -17.64
C GLU A 106 8.27 -3.37 -16.72
N PHE A 107 7.22 -2.59 -16.97
CA PHE A 107 5.96 -2.59 -16.20
C PHE A 107 4.73 -2.60 -17.11
N ALA A 108 3.67 -3.26 -16.67
CA ALA A 108 2.38 -3.31 -17.36
C ALA A 108 1.63 -1.99 -17.19
N ASP A 109 1.68 -1.42 -15.98
CA ASP A 109 1.10 -0.13 -15.69
C ASP A 109 1.97 0.99 -16.29
N PRO A 110 1.43 1.79 -17.25
CA PRO A 110 2.19 2.87 -17.88
C PRO A 110 2.57 4.00 -16.91
N ALA A 111 1.82 4.18 -15.81
CA ALA A 111 2.17 5.14 -14.78
C ALA A 111 3.40 4.67 -13.99
N LEU A 112 3.47 3.38 -13.63
CA LEU A 112 4.64 2.80 -12.97
C LEU A 112 5.86 2.77 -13.88
N GLN A 113 5.68 2.49 -15.18
CA GLN A 113 6.77 2.63 -16.16
C GLN A 113 7.34 4.05 -16.18
N GLY A 114 6.46 5.06 -16.27
CA GLY A 114 6.88 6.46 -16.28
C GLY A 114 7.54 6.89 -14.96
N LEU A 115 7.07 6.36 -13.83
CA LEU A 115 7.67 6.59 -12.53
C LEU A 115 9.08 5.99 -12.47
N TYR A 116 9.27 4.73 -12.86
CA TYR A 116 10.57 4.07 -12.92
C TYR A 116 11.57 4.86 -13.77
N ASP A 117 11.20 5.21 -15.00
CA ASP A 117 12.09 5.93 -15.92
C ASP A 117 12.56 7.29 -15.34
N SER A 118 11.64 8.00 -14.69
CA SER A 118 11.90 9.28 -14.05
C SER A 118 12.82 9.15 -12.84
N LEU A 119 12.53 8.18 -11.95
CA LEU A 119 13.29 7.94 -10.74
C LEU A 119 14.70 7.41 -11.04
N LEU A 120 14.84 6.53 -12.04
CA LEU A 120 16.14 6.04 -12.48
C LEU A 120 16.98 7.20 -13.04
N THR A 121 16.39 8.04 -13.88
CA THR A 121 17.07 9.24 -14.41
C THR A 121 17.54 10.17 -13.29
N LYS A 122 16.70 10.43 -12.29
CA LYS A 122 17.06 11.24 -11.12
C LYS A 122 18.19 10.57 -10.32
N GLY A 123 18.01 9.30 -9.95
CA GLY A 123 18.92 8.56 -9.09
C GLY A 123 20.30 8.33 -9.71
N LEU A 124 20.42 8.34 -11.03
CA LEU A 124 21.71 8.28 -11.73
C LEU A 124 22.46 9.63 -11.80
N THR A 125 21.90 10.70 -11.26
CA THR A 125 22.57 12.02 -11.22
C THR A 125 23.69 12.07 -10.18
N SER A 126 23.44 11.55 -8.98
CA SER A 126 24.44 11.45 -7.91
C SER A 126 24.06 10.37 -6.90
N SER A 127 25.03 9.92 -6.09
CA SER A 127 24.75 8.99 -4.98
C SER A 127 23.79 9.58 -3.95
N THR A 128 23.76 10.91 -3.79
CA THR A 128 22.78 11.60 -2.94
C THR A 128 21.39 11.52 -3.55
N ASP A 129 21.25 11.85 -4.84
CA ASP A 129 19.97 11.77 -5.56
C ASP A 129 19.42 10.34 -5.53
N ALA A 130 20.29 9.33 -5.62
CA ALA A 130 19.90 7.93 -5.50
C ALA A 130 19.26 7.62 -4.14
N LEU A 131 19.87 8.09 -3.04
CA LEU A 131 19.35 7.86 -1.69
C LEU A 131 18.04 8.61 -1.45
N GLU A 132 17.91 9.83 -1.98
CA GLU A 132 16.64 10.57 -1.96
C GLU A 132 15.55 9.90 -2.79
N VAL A 133 15.92 9.31 -3.93
CA VAL A 133 15.01 8.50 -4.75
C VAL A 133 14.56 7.26 -3.98
N GLY A 134 15.48 6.57 -3.30
CA GLY A 134 15.12 5.45 -2.41
C GLY A 134 14.10 5.88 -1.36
N ALA A 135 14.38 6.95 -0.60
CA ALA A 135 13.44 7.45 0.39
C ALA A 135 12.07 7.86 -0.19
N LEU A 136 12.05 8.46 -1.39
CA LEU A 136 10.81 8.83 -2.09
C LEU A 136 9.97 7.61 -2.48
N VAL A 137 10.61 6.54 -2.96
CA VAL A 137 9.90 5.29 -3.30
C VAL A 137 9.24 4.71 -2.05
N GLU A 138 9.96 4.65 -0.93
CA GLU A 138 9.38 4.11 0.32
C GLU A 138 8.23 4.96 0.86
N GLU A 139 8.31 6.30 0.74
CA GLU A 139 7.15 7.14 1.09
C GLU A 139 5.94 6.89 0.19
N THR A 140 6.19 6.63 -1.11
CA THR A 140 5.14 6.36 -2.09
C THR A 140 4.46 5.04 -1.78
N ASP A 141 5.24 3.98 -1.56
CA ASP A 141 4.75 2.65 -1.20
C ASP A 141 3.95 2.67 0.12
N ILE A 142 4.45 3.36 1.17
CA ILE A 142 3.72 3.53 2.43
C ILE A 142 2.38 4.25 2.20
N ALA A 143 2.34 5.28 1.37
CA ALA A 143 1.11 6.00 1.07
C ALA A 143 0.13 5.11 0.31
N ASP A 144 0.61 4.39 -0.70
CA ASP A 144 -0.21 3.50 -1.52
C ASP A 144 -0.77 2.33 -0.69
N LEU A 145 0.02 1.73 0.19
CA LEU A 145 -0.44 0.69 1.12
C LEU A 145 -1.51 1.20 2.08
N ARG A 146 -1.35 2.41 2.64
CA ARG A 146 -2.33 3.02 3.56
C ARG A 146 -3.66 3.35 2.88
N ASP A 147 -3.65 3.61 1.58
CA ASP A 147 -4.86 3.88 0.80
C ASP A 147 -5.55 2.58 0.31
N ARG A 148 -4.97 1.40 0.56
CA ARG A 148 -5.48 0.09 0.11
C ARG A 148 -5.99 -0.76 1.27
N GLU A 149 -7.12 -0.36 1.85
CA GLU A 149 -7.82 -1.21 2.83
C GLU A 149 -8.38 -2.48 2.15
N SER A 150 -8.30 -3.61 2.86
CA SER A 150 -8.83 -4.89 2.39
C SER A 150 -9.71 -5.54 3.45
N THR A 151 -10.85 -6.09 3.03
CA THR A 151 -11.70 -6.90 3.92
C THR A 151 -11.21 -8.35 4.01
N ASN A 152 -10.36 -8.75 3.07
CA ASN A 152 -9.65 -10.00 3.11
C ASN A 152 -8.47 -9.93 4.10
N ALA A 153 -8.58 -10.66 5.21
CA ALA A 153 -7.58 -10.67 6.27
C ALA A 153 -6.17 -11.10 5.83
N ALA A 154 -6.05 -11.95 4.80
CA ALA A 154 -4.73 -12.37 4.31
C ALA A 154 -4.04 -11.25 3.52
N ILE A 155 -4.81 -10.48 2.74
CA ILE A 155 -4.31 -9.33 1.99
C ILE A 155 -3.98 -8.19 2.96
N ASP A 156 -4.88 -7.88 3.89
CA ASP A 156 -4.69 -6.86 4.92
C ASP A 156 -3.42 -7.12 5.76
N GLN A 157 -3.23 -8.38 6.18
CA GLN A 157 -2.04 -8.79 6.91
C GLN A 157 -0.76 -8.66 6.06
N ALA A 158 -0.82 -8.92 4.76
CA ALA A 158 0.34 -8.76 3.88
C ALA A 158 0.68 -7.27 3.70
N PHE A 159 -0.29 -6.42 3.39
CA PHE A 159 -0.08 -4.98 3.25
C PHE A 159 0.48 -4.33 4.51
N GLY A 160 -0.01 -4.70 5.69
CA GLY A 160 0.56 -4.21 6.95
C GLY A 160 2.01 -4.69 7.21
N GLN A 161 2.41 -5.84 6.67
CA GLN A 161 3.81 -6.31 6.76
C GLN A 161 4.72 -5.57 5.78
N LEU A 162 4.24 -5.33 4.56
CA LEU A 162 4.94 -4.52 3.55
C LEU A 162 5.15 -3.10 4.09
N GLU A 163 4.10 -2.45 4.62
CA GLU A 163 4.22 -1.08 5.17
C GLU A 163 5.27 -1.01 6.28
N ALA A 164 5.31 -2.01 7.15
CA ALA A 164 6.33 -2.10 8.19
C ALA A 164 7.75 -2.32 7.63
N GLY A 165 7.87 -3.01 6.49
CA GLY A 165 9.10 -3.16 5.71
C GLY A 165 9.56 -1.81 5.14
N SER A 166 8.67 -1.11 4.44
CA SER A 166 8.92 0.19 3.80
C SER A 166 9.25 1.27 4.84
N ASP A 167 8.63 1.23 6.02
CA ASP A 167 9.03 2.04 7.19
C ASP A 167 10.52 1.83 7.57
N ASN A 168 11.01 0.58 7.51
CA ASN A 168 12.42 0.28 7.77
C ASN A 168 13.33 0.72 6.65
N HIS A 169 12.89 0.61 5.40
CA HIS A 169 13.64 1.06 4.23
C HIS A 169 13.77 2.58 4.21
N LEU A 170 12.68 3.31 4.48
CA LEU A 170 12.69 4.77 4.63
C LEU A 170 13.69 5.21 5.71
N ARG A 171 13.66 4.56 6.88
CA ARG A 171 14.67 4.75 7.94
C ARG A 171 16.09 4.50 7.45
N ALA A 172 16.31 3.46 6.66
CA ALA A 172 17.63 3.11 6.16
C ALA A 172 18.16 4.14 5.14
N PHE A 173 17.35 4.59 4.19
CA PHE A 173 17.75 5.61 3.21
C PHE A 173 18.03 6.96 3.90
N THR A 174 17.12 7.42 4.74
CA THR A 174 17.29 8.67 5.51
C THR A 174 18.50 8.62 6.44
N THR A 175 18.78 7.48 7.10
CA THR A 175 20.02 7.31 7.89
C THR A 175 21.29 7.44 7.05
N ASN A 176 21.27 6.99 5.78
CA ASN A 176 22.42 7.14 4.89
C ASN A 176 22.60 8.59 4.40
N LEU A 177 21.50 9.33 4.22
CA LEU A 177 21.53 10.78 3.96
C LEU A 177 22.07 11.54 5.17
N ASP A 178 21.57 11.26 6.37
CA ASP A 178 21.99 11.90 7.62
C ASP A 178 23.50 11.72 7.89
N ARG A 179 24.04 10.53 7.59
CA ARG A 179 25.49 10.25 7.69
C ARG A 179 26.34 11.11 6.76
N GLN A 180 25.75 11.65 5.70
CA GLN A 180 26.37 12.60 4.77
C GLN A 180 26.08 14.06 5.17
N GLY A 181 25.39 14.29 6.29
CA GLY A 181 24.99 15.61 6.75
C GLY A 181 23.81 16.19 5.96
N ILE A 182 23.04 15.34 5.29
CA ILE A 182 21.90 15.73 4.45
C ILE A 182 20.63 15.30 5.17
N SER A 183 19.77 16.27 5.49
CA SER A 183 18.43 15.99 6.02
C SER A 183 17.51 15.64 4.87
N TYR A 184 16.65 14.64 5.08
CA TYR A 184 15.58 14.32 4.13
C TYR A 184 14.31 15.11 4.46
N ASP A 185 13.69 15.71 3.44
CA ASP A 185 12.41 16.38 3.54
C ASP A 185 11.31 15.46 2.96
N ALA A 186 10.21 15.31 3.68
CA ALA A 186 9.06 14.52 3.24
C ALA A 186 8.50 15.03 1.90
N GLN A 187 8.26 14.12 0.96
CA GLN A 187 7.79 14.46 -0.39
C GLN A 187 6.37 13.96 -0.68
N VAL A 188 5.97 12.83 -0.07
CA VAL A 188 4.64 12.21 -0.28
C VAL A 188 3.88 12.15 1.03
N LEU A 189 4.50 11.61 2.08
CA LEU A 189 3.91 11.58 3.41
C LEU A 189 3.95 12.97 4.05
N THR A 190 3.18 13.15 5.13
CA THR A 190 3.30 14.37 5.92
C THR A 190 4.65 14.42 6.63
N SER A 191 5.19 15.62 6.87
CA SER A 191 6.42 15.76 7.65
C SER A 191 6.31 15.14 9.05
N ALA A 192 5.11 15.12 9.64
CA ALA A 192 4.87 14.49 10.93
C ALA A 192 4.93 12.94 10.85
N ASP A 193 4.45 12.36 9.76
CA ASP A 193 4.55 10.92 9.53
C ASP A 193 5.98 10.48 9.29
N VAL A 194 6.72 11.19 8.43
CA VAL A 194 8.14 10.91 8.19
C VAL A 194 8.92 11.03 9.50
N ALA A 195 8.75 12.12 10.26
CA ALA A 195 9.40 12.31 11.55
C ALA A 195 9.12 11.15 12.53
N ARG A 196 7.86 10.71 12.63
CA ARG A 196 7.47 9.53 13.43
C ARG A 196 8.17 8.26 12.97
N ILE A 197 8.25 8.01 11.67
CA ILE A 197 8.87 6.80 11.11
C ILE A 197 10.38 6.83 11.35
N ILE A 198 11.05 7.96 11.13
CA ILE A 198 12.51 8.07 11.26
C ILE A 198 13.00 8.35 12.67
N GLY A 199 12.08 8.60 13.62
CA GLY A 199 12.39 8.81 15.03
C GLY A 199 12.96 10.20 15.36
N GLN A 200 12.51 11.21 14.62
CA GLN A 200 12.90 12.62 14.78
C GLN A 200 11.76 13.46 15.39
#